data_AF-A0A8C5KXD4-F1
#
_entry.id   AF-A0A8C5KXD4-F1
#
_cell.length_a   1.000
_cell.length_b   1.000
_cell.length_c   1.000
_cell.angle_alpha   90.00
_cell.angle_beta   90.00
_cell.angle_gamma   90.00
#
_symmetry.space_group_name_H-M   'P 1'
#
loop_
_entity.id
_entity.type
_entity.pdbx_description
1 polymer ?
#
loop_
_entity_poly.entity_id
_entity_poly.type
_entity_poly.pdbx_seq_one_letter_code
_entity_poly.pdbx_strand_id
1 'polypeptide(L)'
;ARVRTYLEKPKQTNKQKTGYLIIKIIIISLERLFLRDGMGNLRVTKKGIRLEGISEFLLPLYVKEIHSRKDSPLVLQSDRNVTVNARNRLGQLTGQLTVGADSVEAQCKRFEVRSSDDDRVLFSADEDEITIGAEKLKVTGMEGAVFGHSVETPHIRAEPSQDLRLESPTRSLIMEAPRGVQVSAAAGDFKATCRKELHLQSTEGEIYLNADTIRLGNLPTGSFTSSSSSNSRQTVYELCVCPNGKLYLSPAGVGSTCQSSSNICLWS
;
A
#
# COMPACT_ATOMS: atom_id res chain seq x y z
N ALA A 1 -21.20 -43.14 7.44
CA ALA A 1 -21.27 -43.85 8.74
C ALA A 1 -21.27 -42.82 9.87
N ARG A 2 -22.16 -42.96 10.86
CA ARG A 2 -22.29 -42.02 11.99
C ARG A 2 -21.31 -42.44 13.09
N VAL A 3 -20.33 -41.60 13.41
CA VAL A 3 -19.46 -41.81 14.58
C VAL A 3 -20.16 -41.19 15.80
N ARG A 4 -20.58 -42.02 16.77
CA ARG A 4 -20.99 -41.57 18.10
C ARG A 4 -19.83 -41.79 19.07
N THR A 5 -19.32 -40.71 19.65
CA THR A 5 -18.41 -40.73 20.80
C THR A 5 -19.21 -40.86 22.09
N TYR A 6 -18.90 -41.86 22.91
CA TYR A 6 -19.40 -41.96 24.29
C TYR A 6 -18.30 -41.51 25.26
N LEU A 7 -18.65 -40.62 26.18
CA LEU A 7 -17.85 -40.25 27.34
C LEU A 7 -18.28 -41.12 28.52
N GLU A 8 -17.47 -42.10 28.91
CA GLU A 8 -17.65 -42.78 30.19
C GLU A 8 -17.05 -41.90 31.30
N LYS A 9 -17.88 -41.50 32.29
CA LYS A 9 -17.38 -40.81 33.48
C LYS A 9 -16.55 -41.81 34.31
N PRO A 10 -15.34 -41.43 34.77
CA PRO A 10 -14.60 -42.28 35.69
C PRO A 10 -15.38 -42.44 36.99
N LYS A 11 -15.56 -43.68 37.47
CA LYS A 11 -16.03 -43.96 38.82
C LYS A 11 -15.08 -43.26 39.81
N GLN A 12 -15.64 -42.38 40.63
CA GLN A 12 -14.93 -41.78 41.76
C GLN A 12 -14.55 -42.89 42.74
N THR A 13 -13.26 -43.20 42.81
CA THR A 13 -12.65 -43.80 44.00
C THR A 13 -11.54 -42.88 44.45
N ASN A 14 -11.70 -42.37 45.67
CA ASN A 14 -10.78 -41.49 46.38
C ASN A 14 -9.36 -42.09 46.41
N LYS A 15 -8.47 -41.55 45.57
CA LYS A 15 -7.02 -41.40 45.80
C LYS A 15 -6.41 -40.72 44.58
N GLN A 16 -5.67 -39.64 44.81
CA GLN A 16 -4.87 -38.91 43.82
C GLN A 16 -4.07 -39.87 42.93
N LYS A 17 -4.50 -40.01 41.67
CA LYS A 17 -3.63 -40.41 40.57
C LYS A 17 -4.03 -39.62 39.33
N THR A 18 -3.05 -38.93 38.76
CA THR A 18 -3.07 -38.21 37.49
C THR A 18 -3.82 -39.01 36.42
N GLY A 19 -5.03 -38.56 36.08
CA GLY A 19 -5.87 -39.19 35.07
C GLY A 19 -5.35 -38.89 33.67
N TYR A 20 -4.74 -39.88 33.02
CA TYR A 20 -4.46 -39.83 31.60
C TYR A 20 -5.79 -39.96 30.83
N LEU A 21 -6.13 -38.95 30.03
CA LEU A 21 -7.23 -39.02 29.07
C LEU A 21 -6.82 -39.94 27.92
N ILE A 22 -7.11 -41.24 28.03
CA ILE A 22 -6.93 -42.19 26.94
C ILE A 22 -8.11 -42.03 25.99
N ILE A 23 -7.94 -41.20 24.95
CA ILE A 23 -8.85 -41.18 23.81
C ILE A 23 -8.60 -42.46 23.01
N LYS A 24 -9.43 -43.49 23.23
CA LYS A 24 -9.50 -44.66 22.33
C LYS A 24 -10.14 -44.21 21.01
N ILE A 25 -9.32 -43.95 20.00
CA ILE A 25 -9.80 -43.88 18.61
C ILE A 25 -9.97 -45.33 18.14
N ILE A 26 -11.21 -45.81 18.13
CA ILE A 26 -11.53 -47.09 17.49
C ILE A 26 -11.77 -46.81 16.01
N ILE A 27 -10.78 -47.12 15.18
CA ILE A 27 -10.97 -47.23 13.73
C ILE A 27 -11.71 -48.56 13.51
N ILE A 28 -13.04 -48.50 13.38
CA ILE A 28 -13.82 -49.64 12.90
C ILE A 28 -13.67 -49.65 11.37
N SER A 29 -12.62 -50.29 10.87
CA SER A 29 -12.62 -50.83 9.52
C SER A 29 -13.24 -52.21 9.60
N LEU A 30 -14.24 -52.44 8.74
CA LEU A 30 -14.92 -53.71 8.57
C LEU A 30 -13.92 -54.87 8.43
N GLU A 31 -14.35 -56.01 8.94
CA GLU A 31 -13.62 -57.25 9.18
C GLU A 31 -12.55 -57.59 8.12
N ARG A 32 -11.37 -58.03 8.62
CA ARG A 32 -10.22 -58.61 7.90
C ARG A 32 -9.20 -57.67 7.23
N LEU A 33 -8.52 -56.81 8.00
CA LEU A 33 -7.21 -56.26 7.55
C LEU A 33 -6.19 -56.04 8.68
N PHE A 34 -6.27 -56.78 9.79
CA PHE A 34 -5.10 -57.02 10.63
C PHE A 34 -4.36 -58.27 10.12
N LEU A 35 -3.84 -58.19 8.88
CA LEU A 35 -2.80 -59.11 8.44
C LEU A 35 -1.49 -58.74 9.17
N ARG A 36 -0.66 -59.76 9.36
CA ARG A 36 0.52 -59.83 10.25
C ARG A 36 1.60 -58.74 10.07
N ASP A 37 1.42 -57.79 9.15
CA ASP A 37 2.35 -56.70 8.79
C ASP A 37 1.81 -55.26 8.95
N GLY A 38 0.69 -55.05 9.66
CA GLY A 38 0.32 -53.73 10.18
C GLY A 38 -0.47 -52.82 9.23
N MET A 39 -0.90 -51.66 9.74
CA MET A 39 -1.78 -50.67 9.08
C MET A 39 -1.11 -49.94 7.89
N GLY A 40 -0.41 -50.67 7.02
CA GLY A 40 0.41 -50.12 5.94
C GLY A 40 1.54 -49.23 6.49
N ASN A 41 1.66 -48.02 5.91
CA ASN A 41 2.67 -47.04 6.32
C ASN A 41 2.37 -46.37 7.67
N LEU A 42 1.25 -46.70 8.33
CA LEU A 42 0.89 -46.13 9.63
C LEU A 42 1.50 -46.96 10.76
N ARG A 43 2.29 -46.29 11.60
CA ARG A 43 2.89 -46.86 12.82
C ARG A 43 2.32 -46.19 14.06
N VAL A 44 1.83 -46.98 15.00
CA VAL A 44 1.37 -46.48 16.30
C VAL A 44 2.57 -46.36 17.24
N THR A 45 2.78 -45.16 17.79
CA THR A 45 3.85 -44.86 18.75
C THR A 45 3.27 -44.29 20.04
N LYS A 46 4.09 -44.22 21.11
CA LYS A 46 3.68 -43.57 22.37
C LYS A 46 3.31 -42.08 22.20
N LYS A 47 3.76 -41.43 21.13
CA LYS A 47 3.51 -40.01 20.83
C LYS A 47 2.30 -39.78 19.91
N GLY A 48 1.76 -40.84 19.29
CA GLY A 48 0.68 -40.74 18.30
C GLY A 48 0.88 -41.67 17.11
N ILE A 49 0.18 -41.39 16.02
CA ILE A 49 0.27 -42.14 14.76
C ILE A 49 1.34 -41.49 13.88
N ARG A 50 2.31 -42.26 13.41
CA ARG A 50 3.38 -41.83 12.49
C ARG A 50 3.15 -42.47 11.13
N LEU A 51 3.09 -41.64 10.09
CA LEU A 51 3.03 -42.10 8.71
C LEU A 51 4.45 -42.20 8.15
N GLU A 52 4.84 -43.39 7.69
CA GLU A 52 6.14 -43.69 7.07
C GLU A 52 5.97 -44.07 5.60
N GLY A 53 5.85 -43.06 4.74
CA GLY A 53 5.63 -43.24 3.30
C GLY A 53 4.39 -42.46 2.84
N ILE A 54 3.85 -42.84 1.69
CA ILE A 54 2.62 -42.26 1.13
C ILE A 54 1.43 -43.07 1.64
N SER A 55 0.34 -42.42 2.03
CA SER A 55 -0.92 -43.10 2.34
C SER A 55 -2.10 -42.25 1.93
N GLU A 56 -3.13 -42.95 1.45
CA GLU A 56 -4.38 -42.35 1.03
C GLU A 56 -5.44 -42.52 2.11
N PHE A 57 -6.22 -41.47 2.34
CA PHE A 57 -7.33 -41.48 3.27
C PHE A 57 -8.62 -41.22 2.50
N LEU A 58 -9.50 -42.22 2.43
CA LEU A 58 -10.80 -42.11 1.74
C LEU A 58 -11.84 -41.30 2.55
N LEU A 59 -11.58 -41.07 3.83
CA LEU A 59 -12.48 -40.38 4.75
C LEU A 59 -11.75 -39.23 5.44
N PRO A 60 -12.49 -38.20 5.90
CA PRO A 60 -11.89 -37.08 6.63
C PRO A 60 -11.06 -37.55 7.83
N LEU A 61 -9.84 -37.04 7.89
CA LEU A 61 -8.93 -37.29 9.02
C LEU A 61 -9.20 -36.25 10.12
N TYR A 62 -9.58 -36.73 11.30
CA TYR A 62 -9.73 -35.89 12.49
C TYR A 62 -8.49 -36.04 13.37
N VAL A 63 -7.72 -34.97 13.47
CA VAL A 63 -6.50 -34.91 14.27
C VAL A 63 -6.52 -33.73 15.20
N LYS A 64 -5.87 -33.87 16.35
CA LYS A 64 -5.61 -32.75 17.26
C LYS A 64 -4.48 -31.87 16.73
N GLU A 65 -3.48 -32.50 16.13
CA GLU A 65 -2.27 -31.86 15.63
C GLU A 65 -1.71 -32.72 14.48
N ILE A 66 -1.21 -32.07 13.44
CA ILE A 66 -0.49 -32.69 12.34
C ILE A 66 0.80 -31.92 12.15
N HIS A 67 1.92 -32.64 12.08
CA HIS A 67 3.23 -32.04 11.88
C HIS A 67 4.01 -32.90 10.88
N SER A 68 4.82 -32.26 10.05
CA SER A 68 5.82 -32.95 9.24
C SER A 68 7.01 -33.38 10.09
N ARG A 69 7.97 -34.07 9.46
CA ARG A 69 9.30 -34.26 10.05
C ARG A 69 10.04 -32.93 10.05
N LYS A 70 11.01 -32.78 10.96
CA LYS A 70 11.90 -31.62 11.00
C LYS A 70 12.54 -31.44 9.62
N ASP A 71 12.57 -30.20 9.14
CA ASP A 71 13.15 -29.80 7.85
C ASP A 71 12.51 -30.53 6.64
N SER A 72 11.26 -30.97 6.76
CA SER A 72 10.48 -31.56 5.68
C SER A 72 9.11 -30.88 5.57
N PRO A 73 8.58 -30.62 4.35
CA PRO A 73 7.24 -30.08 4.20
C PRO A 73 6.17 -31.11 4.57
N LEU A 74 5.02 -30.63 5.04
CA LEU A 74 3.80 -31.43 5.08
C LEU A 74 3.14 -31.36 3.70
N VAL A 75 3.13 -32.48 2.98
CA VAL A 75 2.56 -32.56 1.64
C VAL A 75 1.20 -33.23 1.70
N LEU A 76 0.17 -32.53 1.22
CA LEU A 76 -1.18 -33.05 1.04
C LEU A 76 -1.50 -32.97 -0.45
N GLN A 77 -1.74 -34.13 -1.08
CA GLN A 77 -2.03 -34.22 -2.51
C GLN A 77 -3.42 -34.83 -2.71
N SER A 78 -4.18 -34.26 -3.63
CA SER A 78 -5.55 -34.65 -3.93
C SER A 78 -5.87 -34.28 -5.38
N ASP A 79 -6.72 -35.07 -6.04
CA ASP A 79 -7.30 -34.77 -7.36
C ASP A 79 -8.45 -33.74 -7.27
N ARG A 80 -8.89 -33.45 -6.04
CA ARG A 80 -9.95 -32.50 -5.67
C ARG A 80 -9.45 -31.49 -4.65
N ASN A 81 -10.29 -30.51 -4.34
CA ASN A 81 -9.99 -29.50 -3.33
C ASN A 81 -9.56 -30.11 -1.99
N VAL A 82 -8.49 -29.58 -1.42
CA VAL A 82 -8.03 -29.94 -0.07
C VAL A 82 -8.61 -28.93 0.91
N THR A 83 -9.43 -29.40 1.87
CA THR A 83 -10.03 -28.52 2.89
C THR A 83 -9.53 -28.88 4.29
N VAL A 84 -8.94 -27.90 4.96
CA VAL A 84 -8.52 -27.96 6.37
C VAL A 84 -9.53 -27.19 7.21
N ASN A 85 -10.16 -27.88 8.18
CA ASN A 85 -11.16 -27.29 9.07
C ASN A 85 -10.62 -27.20 10.49
N ALA A 86 -10.49 -25.99 11.03
CA ALA A 86 -10.22 -25.77 12.45
C ALA A 86 -11.54 -25.77 13.22
N ARG A 87 -11.61 -26.53 14.32
CA ARG A 87 -12.80 -26.65 15.17
C ARG A 87 -12.49 -26.38 16.63
N ASN A 88 -13.42 -25.73 17.33
CA ASN A 88 -13.32 -25.54 18.78
C ASN A 88 -13.67 -26.82 19.55
N ARG A 89 -13.59 -26.78 20.89
CA ARG A 89 -13.90 -27.92 21.78
C ARG A 89 -15.36 -28.41 21.69
N LEU A 90 -16.27 -27.56 21.21
CA LEU A 90 -17.67 -27.90 20.98
C LEU A 90 -17.90 -28.50 19.57
N GLY A 91 -16.85 -28.63 18.75
CA GLY A 91 -16.91 -29.14 17.39
C GLY A 91 -17.36 -28.11 16.35
N GLN A 92 -17.55 -26.85 16.73
CA GLN A 92 -17.94 -25.77 15.83
C GLN A 92 -16.75 -25.30 15.00
N LEU A 93 -16.99 -25.00 13.73
CA LEU A 93 -15.97 -24.49 12.81
C LEU A 93 -15.52 -23.10 13.25
N THR A 94 -14.22 -22.91 13.42
CA THR A 94 -13.60 -21.61 13.76
C THR A 94 -12.75 -21.04 12.64
N GLY A 95 -12.39 -21.87 11.67
CA GLY A 95 -11.71 -21.45 10.45
C GLY A 95 -11.66 -22.57 9.43
N GLN A 96 -11.57 -22.19 8.16
CA GLN A 96 -11.47 -23.10 7.04
C GLN A 96 -10.42 -22.57 6.06
N LEU A 97 -9.57 -23.47 5.58
CA LEU A 97 -8.66 -23.21 4.46
C LEU A 97 -8.96 -24.23 3.38
N THR A 98 -9.29 -23.76 2.18
CA THR A 98 -9.59 -24.61 1.02
C THR A 98 -8.61 -24.29 -0.09
N VAL A 99 -7.88 -25.29 -0.56
CA VAL A 99 -6.99 -25.21 -1.73
C VAL A 99 -7.71 -25.89 -2.88
N GLY A 100 -8.16 -25.10 -3.86
CA GLY A 100 -8.77 -25.59 -5.10
C GLY A 100 -7.79 -25.60 -6.28
N ALA A 101 -8.31 -25.90 -7.47
CA ALA A 101 -7.51 -25.89 -8.71
C ALA A 101 -7.05 -24.47 -9.11
N ASP A 102 -7.92 -23.47 -8.91
CA ASP A 102 -7.69 -22.10 -9.37
C ASP A 102 -7.33 -21.12 -8.24
N SER A 103 -7.81 -21.39 -7.02
CA SER A 103 -7.73 -20.46 -5.90
C SER A 103 -7.47 -21.13 -4.56
N VAL A 104 -6.93 -20.35 -3.62
CA VAL A 104 -6.86 -20.69 -2.19
C VAL A 104 -7.79 -19.75 -1.44
N GLU A 105 -8.75 -20.34 -0.73
CA GLU A 105 -9.74 -19.60 0.06
C GLU A 105 -9.51 -19.82 1.55
N ALA A 106 -9.34 -18.73 2.30
CA ALA A 106 -9.22 -18.76 3.76
C ALA A 106 -10.44 -18.06 4.38
N GLN A 107 -11.23 -18.80 5.15
CA GLN A 107 -12.32 -18.28 5.97
C GLN A 107 -11.89 -18.33 7.43
N CYS A 108 -11.37 -17.21 7.92
CA CYS A 108 -10.94 -17.06 9.31
C CYS A 108 -10.99 -15.58 9.71
N LYS A 109 -10.83 -15.30 11.01
CA LYS A 109 -10.75 -13.92 11.51
C LYS A 109 -9.45 -13.21 11.09
N ARG A 110 -8.39 -13.98 10.89
CA ARG A 110 -7.06 -13.49 10.54
C ARG A 110 -6.29 -14.61 9.85
N PHE A 111 -5.68 -14.29 8.72
CA PHE A 111 -4.80 -15.19 7.97
C PHE A 111 -3.39 -14.58 7.95
N GLU A 112 -2.38 -15.39 8.26
CA GLU A 112 -0.97 -14.98 8.23
C GLU A 112 -0.13 -15.99 7.46
N VAL A 113 0.76 -15.48 6.62
CA VAL A 113 1.87 -16.23 6.03
C VAL A 113 3.15 -15.71 6.67
N ARG A 114 3.91 -16.61 7.28
CA ARG A 114 5.17 -16.29 7.96
C ARG A 114 6.34 -16.94 7.25
N SER A 115 7.47 -16.25 7.27
CA SER A 115 8.76 -16.77 6.82
C SER A 115 9.19 -17.93 7.72
N SER A 116 9.73 -18.99 7.10
CA SER A 116 10.21 -20.17 7.83
C SER A 116 11.44 -19.91 8.67
N ASP A 117 12.24 -18.91 8.28
CA ASP A 117 13.60 -18.74 8.79
C ASP A 117 13.65 -17.83 10.02
N ASP A 118 12.81 -16.78 10.05
CA ASP A 118 12.80 -15.72 11.07
C ASP A 118 11.42 -15.49 11.72
N ASP A 119 10.42 -16.33 11.40
CA ASP A 119 9.01 -16.22 11.88
C ASP A 119 8.37 -14.85 11.57
N ARG A 120 8.95 -14.08 10.64
CA ARG A 120 8.45 -12.77 10.26
C ARG A 120 7.20 -12.90 9.41
N VAL A 121 6.20 -12.04 9.66
CA VAL A 121 4.96 -11.98 8.86
C VAL A 121 5.26 -11.39 7.48
N LEU A 122 5.02 -12.20 6.44
CA LEU A 122 5.15 -11.83 5.03
C LEU A 122 3.84 -11.36 4.43
N PHE A 123 2.73 -11.92 4.89
CA PHE A 123 1.38 -11.55 4.47
C PHE A 123 0.45 -11.66 5.68
N SER A 124 -0.41 -10.67 5.89
CA SER A 124 -1.54 -10.83 6.79
C SER A 124 -2.78 -10.18 6.23
N ALA A 125 -3.93 -10.80 6.47
CA ALA A 125 -5.23 -10.25 6.14
C ALA A 125 -6.19 -10.49 7.31
N ASP A 126 -6.86 -9.43 7.76
CA ASP A 126 -7.98 -9.47 8.69
C ASP A 126 -9.10 -8.52 8.23
N GLU A 127 -10.06 -8.21 9.09
CA GLU A 127 -11.22 -7.37 8.75
C GLU A 127 -10.83 -5.91 8.46
N ASP A 128 -9.73 -5.44 9.07
CA ASP A 128 -9.35 -4.03 9.05
C ASP A 128 -8.27 -3.74 7.99
N GLU A 129 -7.33 -4.67 7.77
CA GLU A 129 -6.18 -4.42 6.91
C GLU A 129 -5.63 -5.64 6.16
N ILE A 130 -4.98 -5.37 5.03
CA ILE A 130 -4.10 -6.32 4.34
C ILE A 130 -2.69 -5.75 4.34
N THR A 131 -1.75 -6.55 4.85
CA THR A 131 -0.34 -6.17 4.97
C THR A 131 0.52 -7.11 4.11
N ILE A 132 1.27 -6.55 3.17
CA ILE A 132 2.13 -7.30 2.24
C ILE A 132 3.58 -6.89 2.47
N GLY A 133 4.37 -7.84 2.97
CA GLY A 133 5.73 -7.63 3.44
C GLY A 133 5.73 -6.55 4.51
N ALA A 134 5.48 -6.93 5.78
CA ALA A 134 5.01 -6.07 6.88
C ALA A 134 5.72 -4.72 7.16
N GLU A 135 6.80 -4.40 6.45
CA GLU A 135 7.51 -3.12 6.51
C GLU A 135 7.32 -2.23 5.26
N LYS A 136 6.83 -2.76 4.14
CA LYS A 136 6.86 -2.08 2.82
C LYS A 136 5.51 -1.55 2.37
N LEU A 137 4.43 -2.30 2.55
CA LEU A 137 3.11 -1.94 2.03
C LEU A 137 1.98 -2.35 2.96
N LYS A 138 1.15 -1.36 3.34
CA LYS A 138 -0.10 -1.56 4.05
C LYS A 138 -1.27 -1.06 3.20
N VAL A 139 -2.23 -1.93 2.92
CA VAL A 139 -3.45 -1.58 2.20
C VAL A 139 -4.56 -1.37 3.23
N THR A 140 -5.08 -0.14 3.33
CA THR A 140 -6.04 0.26 4.37
C THR A 140 -7.50 0.22 3.89
N GLY A 141 -7.79 -0.60 2.88
CA GLY A 141 -9.12 -0.78 2.29
C GLY A 141 -9.20 -0.41 0.80
N MET A 142 -10.42 -0.20 0.30
CA MET A 142 -10.67 0.12 -1.13
C MET A 142 -10.15 1.49 -1.55
N GLU A 143 -9.98 2.41 -0.60
CA GLU A 143 -9.68 3.84 -0.85
C GLU A 143 -8.19 4.19 -0.83
N GLY A 144 -7.29 3.23 -0.57
CA GLY A 144 -5.86 3.51 -0.74
C GLY A 144 -4.88 2.59 -0.01
N ALA A 145 -3.61 2.89 -0.25
CA ALA A 145 -2.46 2.25 0.36
C ALA A 145 -1.60 3.27 1.11
N VAL A 146 -1.08 2.86 2.26
CA VAL A 146 -0.12 3.64 3.04
C VAL A 146 1.25 2.99 2.90
N PHE A 147 2.21 3.79 2.45
CA PHE A 147 3.61 3.40 2.36
C PHE A 147 4.36 3.98 3.55
N GLY A 148 4.89 3.09 4.41
CA GLY A 148 5.69 3.52 5.56
C GLY A 148 7.08 4.03 5.21
N HIS A 149 7.50 3.81 3.95
CA HIS A 149 8.84 4.11 3.44
C HIS A 149 8.76 4.64 2.00
N SER A 150 9.92 4.93 1.41
CA SER A 150 10.03 5.35 0.00
C SER A 150 9.48 4.30 -0.96
N VAL A 151 8.80 4.76 -2.00
CA VAL A 151 8.31 3.94 -3.11
C VAL A 151 9.17 4.22 -4.34
N GLU A 152 9.74 3.17 -4.92
CA GLU A 152 10.43 3.25 -6.20
C GLU A 152 9.51 2.72 -7.30
N THR A 153 9.20 3.57 -8.28
CA THR A 153 8.36 3.19 -9.43
C THR A 153 8.83 3.93 -10.68
N PRO A 154 8.87 3.25 -11.84
CA PRO A 154 9.24 3.90 -13.10
C PRO A 154 8.19 4.88 -13.61
N HIS A 155 6.92 4.72 -13.20
CA HIS A 155 5.83 5.55 -13.68
C HIS A 155 4.72 5.72 -12.64
N ILE A 156 4.19 6.93 -12.56
CA ILE A 156 3.03 7.27 -11.72
C ILE A 156 1.99 7.89 -12.65
N ARG A 157 0.79 7.32 -12.66
CA ARG A 157 -0.33 7.75 -13.50
C ARG A 157 -1.63 7.61 -12.72
N ALA A 158 -2.57 8.52 -12.96
CA ALA A 158 -3.94 8.36 -12.49
C ALA A 158 -4.76 7.46 -13.43
N GLU A 159 -5.91 7.01 -12.92
CA GLU A 159 -6.90 6.28 -13.72
C GLU A 159 -7.44 7.13 -14.88
N PRO A 160 -7.93 6.50 -15.97
CA PRO A 160 -8.56 7.24 -17.05
C PRO A 160 -9.68 8.15 -16.56
N SER A 161 -9.65 9.43 -16.94
CA SER A 161 -10.61 10.46 -16.53
C SER A 161 -10.51 10.91 -15.06
N GLN A 162 -9.45 10.54 -14.36
CA GLN A 162 -9.13 11.06 -13.03
C GLN A 162 -7.83 11.88 -13.06
N ASP A 163 -7.73 12.83 -12.15
CA ASP A 163 -6.54 13.68 -12.00
C ASP A 163 -5.50 13.01 -11.11
N LEU A 164 -4.23 13.08 -11.52
CA LEU A 164 -3.11 12.72 -10.64
C LEU A 164 -2.86 13.89 -9.68
N ARG A 165 -3.30 13.75 -8.42
CA ARG A 165 -3.12 14.75 -7.37
C ARG A 165 -1.97 14.37 -6.44
N LEU A 166 -0.93 15.21 -6.41
CA LEU A 166 0.15 15.13 -5.42
C LEU A 166 -0.03 16.27 -4.42
N GLU A 167 -0.33 15.96 -3.16
CA GLU A 167 -0.63 16.96 -2.12
C GLU A 167 0.16 16.70 -0.83
N SER A 168 0.61 17.79 -0.21
CA SER A 168 1.21 17.77 1.12
C SER A 168 0.45 18.76 2.01
N PRO A 169 -0.56 18.31 2.77
CA PRO A 169 -1.43 19.21 3.55
C PRO A 169 -0.71 19.90 4.71
N THR A 170 0.34 19.27 5.25
CA THR A 170 0.97 19.70 6.51
C THR A 170 2.35 20.32 6.33
N ARG A 171 3.03 20.06 5.22
CA ARG A 171 4.42 20.48 5.01
C ARG A 171 4.63 20.96 3.58
N SER A 172 5.52 20.31 2.86
CA SER A 172 5.92 20.65 1.49
C SER A 172 5.81 19.44 0.59
N LEU A 173 5.63 19.69 -0.70
CA LEU A 173 5.84 18.75 -1.78
C LEU A 173 7.13 19.17 -2.49
N ILE A 174 8.08 18.26 -2.65
CA ILE A 174 9.39 18.52 -3.26
C ILE A 174 9.56 17.56 -4.43
N MET A 175 9.96 18.10 -5.59
CA MET A 175 10.29 17.32 -6.79
C MET A 175 11.73 17.65 -7.17
N GLU A 176 12.62 16.67 -7.08
CA GLU A 176 14.05 16.82 -7.33
C GLU A 176 14.52 15.75 -8.31
N ALA A 177 15.37 16.13 -9.27
CA ALA A 177 15.91 15.21 -10.26
C ALA A 177 17.34 15.61 -10.64
N PRO A 178 18.31 14.67 -10.62
CA PRO A 178 19.72 14.97 -10.97
C PRO A 178 19.91 15.49 -12.40
N ARG A 179 19.05 15.07 -13.33
CA ARG A 179 19.07 15.52 -14.74
C ARG A 179 18.08 16.65 -15.02
N GLY A 180 17.48 17.23 -13.99
CA GLY A 180 16.46 18.26 -14.11
C GLY A 180 15.03 17.70 -14.15
N VAL A 181 14.08 18.59 -13.86
CA VAL A 181 12.63 18.30 -13.85
C VAL A 181 12.01 19.00 -15.05
N GLN A 182 11.30 18.25 -15.88
CA GLN A 182 10.52 18.80 -16.99
C GLN A 182 9.03 18.68 -16.65
N VAL A 183 8.33 19.82 -16.68
CA VAL A 183 6.87 19.87 -16.54
C VAL A 183 6.30 20.33 -17.87
N SER A 184 5.46 19.49 -18.49
CA SER A 184 4.85 19.76 -19.79
C SER A 184 3.37 19.40 -19.79
N ALA A 185 2.52 20.32 -20.23
CA ALA A 185 1.10 20.07 -20.49
C ALA A 185 0.89 19.97 -22.00
N ALA A 186 0.89 18.75 -22.55
CA ALA A 186 0.70 18.52 -23.99
C ALA A 186 -0.71 18.93 -24.46
N ALA A 187 -1.69 18.83 -23.56
CA ALA A 187 -3.04 19.34 -23.72
C ALA A 187 -3.46 20.00 -22.40
N GLY A 188 -4.19 21.11 -22.48
CA GLY A 188 -4.61 21.89 -21.33
C GLY A 188 -3.66 23.03 -20.96
N ASP A 189 -3.85 23.59 -19.76
CA ASP A 189 -3.08 24.70 -19.23
C ASP A 189 -2.08 24.27 -18.15
N PHE A 190 -0.93 24.95 -18.11
CA PHE A 190 -0.04 24.91 -16.95
C PHE A 190 -0.29 26.15 -16.10
N LYS A 191 -0.77 25.94 -14.87
CA LYS A 191 -1.11 27.01 -13.94
C LYS A 191 -0.33 26.87 -12.64
N ALA A 192 0.55 27.84 -12.35
CA ALA A 192 1.24 27.97 -11.08
C ALA A 192 0.65 29.14 -10.28
N THR A 193 0.17 28.88 -9.07
CA THR A 193 -0.38 29.90 -8.17
C THR A 193 0.28 29.82 -6.80
N CYS A 194 0.68 30.96 -6.26
CA CYS A 194 1.26 31.09 -4.93
C CYS A 194 0.46 32.08 -4.08
N ARG A 195 0.35 31.83 -2.77
CA ARG A 195 -0.29 32.78 -1.85
C ARG A 195 0.64 33.89 -1.37
N LYS A 196 1.93 33.58 -1.17
CA LYS A 196 2.94 34.51 -0.67
C LYS A 196 3.88 34.93 -1.79
N GLU A 197 4.80 34.05 -2.14
CA GLU A 197 5.88 34.35 -3.09
C GLU A 197 6.05 33.17 -4.05
N LEU A 198 6.38 33.49 -5.30
CA LEU A 198 6.83 32.55 -6.32
C LEU A 198 8.26 32.92 -6.68
N HIS A 199 9.21 32.05 -6.35
CA HIS A 199 10.62 32.23 -6.67
C HIS A 199 10.94 31.47 -7.95
N LEU A 200 11.27 32.21 -9.03
CA LEU A 200 11.79 31.67 -10.29
C LEU A 200 13.25 32.11 -10.42
N GLN A 201 14.18 31.18 -10.28
CA GLN A 201 15.62 31.47 -10.25
C GLN A 201 16.39 30.48 -11.12
N SER A 202 17.35 31.00 -11.89
CA SER A 202 18.37 30.23 -12.60
C SER A 202 19.75 30.61 -12.05
N THR A 203 20.55 29.63 -11.65
CA THR A 203 21.87 29.86 -11.04
C THR A 203 23.00 30.01 -12.05
N GLU A 204 22.92 29.28 -13.16
CA GLU A 204 23.98 29.21 -14.18
C GLU A 204 23.46 29.48 -15.60
N GLY A 205 22.17 29.77 -15.77
CA GLY A 205 21.54 29.96 -17.07
C GLY A 205 20.60 31.15 -17.11
N GLU A 206 19.72 31.15 -18.10
CA GLU A 206 18.72 32.19 -18.30
C GLU A 206 17.31 31.68 -17.99
N ILE A 207 16.39 32.62 -17.75
CA ILE A 207 14.96 32.36 -17.70
C ILE A 207 14.39 32.76 -19.06
N TYR A 208 14.10 31.78 -19.90
CA TYR A 208 13.59 31.99 -21.25
C TYR A 208 12.06 31.88 -21.29
N LEU A 209 11.38 32.99 -21.60
CA LEU A 209 9.92 33.06 -21.74
C LEU A 209 9.58 33.31 -23.21
N ASN A 210 9.13 32.27 -23.92
CA ASN A 210 8.75 32.36 -25.32
C ASN A 210 7.26 32.10 -25.48
N ALA A 211 6.50 33.15 -25.80
CA ALA A 211 5.06 33.10 -26.00
C ALA A 211 4.63 34.25 -26.92
N ASP A 212 3.51 34.08 -27.62
CA ASP A 212 2.89 35.15 -28.43
C ASP A 212 2.51 36.37 -27.59
N THR A 213 2.19 36.18 -26.30
CA THR A 213 1.84 37.26 -25.39
C THR A 213 2.27 36.94 -23.97
N ILE A 214 3.08 37.82 -23.37
CA ILE A 214 3.43 37.79 -21.96
C ILE A 214 2.69 38.93 -21.25
N ARG A 215 1.90 38.60 -20.23
CA ARG A 215 1.14 39.59 -19.45
C ARG A 215 1.69 39.71 -18.03
N LEU A 216 2.20 40.87 -17.70
CA LEU A 216 2.62 41.25 -16.35
C LEU A 216 1.54 42.18 -15.77
N GLY A 217 0.70 41.65 -14.88
CA GLY A 217 -0.40 42.39 -14.27
C GLY A 217 0.06 43.28 -13.12
N ASN A 218 -0.76 44.29 -12.79
CA ASN A 218 -0.60 45.15 -11.62
C ASN A 218 0.75 45.90 -11.55
N LEU A 219 1.34 46.23 -12.70
CA LEU A 219 2.52 47.08 -12.75
C LEU A 219 2.12 48.52 -12.36
N PRO A 220 2.86 49.17 -11.44
CA PRO A 220 2.59 50.56 -11.05
C PRO A 220 2.86 51.49 -12.23
N THR A 221 2.10 52.59 -12.33
CA THR A 221 2.31 53.61 -13.37
C THR A 221 3.05 54.81 -12.78
N GLY A 222 4.14 55.24 -13.42
CA GLY A 222 4.88 56.44 -13.02
C GLY A 222 4.09 57.71 -13.28
N SER A 223 4.03 58.63 -12.31
CA SER A 223 3.44 59.95 -12.49
C SER A 223 4.49 60.96 -12.96
N PHE A 224 4.16 61.72 -14.01
CA PHE A 224 5.03 62.75 -14.57
C PHE A 224 4.56 64.15 -14.12
N THR A 225 5.47 64.98 -13.59
CA THR A 225 5.22 66.41 -13.31
C THR A 225 5.81 67.29 -14.43
N SER A 226 5.15 67.35 -15.59
CA SER A 226 5.33 68.41 -16.58
C SER A 226 3.95 68.88 -16.94
N SER A 227 3.76 70.17 -16.69
CA SER A 227 2.79 71.05 -17.29
C SER A 227 2.69 70.84 -18.81
N SER A 228 1.79 69.96 -19.25
CA SER A 228 1.03 70.12 -20.48
C SER A 228 -0.12 69.13 -20.49
N SER A 229 -1.30 69.68 -20.22
CA SER A 229 -2.60 69.07 -20.37
C SER A 229 -2.76 68.44 -21.76
N SER A 230 -2.63 67.11 -21.84
CA SER A 230 -3.42 66.33 -22.78
C SER A 230 -3.92 65.08 -22.07
N ASN A 231 -5.15 65.18 -21.58
CA ASN A 231 -5.92 64.09 -20.99
C ASN A 231 -6.36 63.09 -22.09
N SER A 232 -5.44 62.73 -22.99
CA SER A 232 -5.65 61.67 -23.97
C SER A 232 -5.39 60.35 -23.27
N ARG A 233 -6.33 59.41 -23.38
CA ARG A 233 -6.17 58.05 -22.86
C ARG A 233 -4.99 57.40 -23.61
N GLN A 234 -3.79 57.49 -23.06
CA GLN A 234 -2.62 56.85 -23.65
C GLN A 234 -2.83 55.33 -23.62
N THR A 235 -2.76 54.71 -24.80
CA THR A 235 -2.98 53.27 -24.99
C THR A 235 -1.67 52.50 -25.08
N VAL A 236 -0.53 53.20 -25.12
CA VAL A 236 0.81 52.63 -25.28
C VAL A 236 1.68 53.12 -24.13
N TYR A 237 2.42 52.19 -23.53
CA TYR A 237 3.31 52.42 -22.39
C TYR A 237 4.68 51.84 -22.68
N GLU A 238 5.72 52.47 -22.11
CA GLU A 238 7.06 51.92 -22.00
C GLU A 238 7.18 51.13 -20.69
N LEU A 239 7.88 49.99 -20.72
CA LEU A 239 8.20 49.21 -19.52
C LEU A 239 9.59 49.62 -19.03
N CYS A 240 9.65 50.17 -17.82
CA CYS A 240 10.88 50.67 -17.22
C CYS A 240 11.35 49.75 -16.09
N VAL A 241 12.67 49.55 -15.99
CA VAL A 241 13.32 48.76 -14.94
C VAL A 241 14.12 49.68 -14.04
N CYS A 242 13.81 49.69 -12.74
CA CYS A 242 14.57 50.44 -11.74
C CYS A 242 15.90 49.72 -11.41
N PRO A 243 16.92 50.42 -10.89
CA PRO A 243 18.17 49.79 -10.43
C PRO A 243 17.99 48.72 -9.35
N ASN A 244 16.88 48.75 -8.61
CA ASN A 244 16.50 47.74 -7.62
C ASN A 244 15.71 46.54 -8.20
N GLY A 245 15.53 46.47 -9.53
CA GLY A 245 14.82 45.39 -10.21
C GLY A 245 13.29 45.54 -10.26
N LYS A 246 12.71 46.62 -9.69
CA LYS A 246 11.27 46.88 -9.79
C LYS A 246 10.89 47.30 -11.22
N LEU A 247 9.74 46.81 -11.69
CA LEU A 247 9.17 47.14 -12.99
C LEU A 247 8.03 48.15 -12.83
N TYR A 248 7.94 49.12 -13.75
CA TYR A 248 6.82 50.06 -13.79
C TYR A 248 6.49 50.51 -15.22
N LEU A 249 5.27 51.00 -15.41
CA LEU A 249 4.78 51.53 -16.68
C LEU A 249 4.97 53.04 -16.76
N SER A 250 5.52 53.53 -17.87
CA SER A 250 5.64 54.95 -18.16
C SER A 250 4.88 55.31 -19.45
N PRO A 251 4.22 56.49 -19.53
CA PRO A 251 3.68 57.05 -20.78
C PRO A 251 4.63 56.94 -21.97
N ALA A 252 4.21 56.33 -23.08
CA ALA A 252 5.03 56.33 -24.30
C ALA A 252 5.09 57.74 -24.91
N GLY A 253 6.28 58.18 -25.30
CA GLY A 253 6.55 59.50 -25.88
C GLY A 253 7.43 59.42 -27.14
N VAL A 254 7.85 60.59 -27.66
CA VAL A 254 8.78 60.68 -28.81
C VAL A 254 10.21 60.23 -28.42
N GLY A 255 10.50 60.15 -27.12
CA GLY A 255 11.71 59.56 -26.57
C GLY A 255 11.41 58.85 -25.25
N SER A 256 12.42 58.14 -24.73
CA SER A 256 12.25 57.36 -23.50
C SER A 256 11.80 58.23 -22.34
N THR A 257 10.73 57.82 -21.68
CA THR A 257 10.17 58.51 -20.51
C THR A 257 10.56 57.82 -19.19
N CYS A 258 11.36 56.76 -19.25
CA CYS A 258 11.88 56.06 -18.09
C CYS A 258 12.82 56.96 -17.26
N GLN A 259 12.49 57.17 -15.98
CA GLN A 259 13.30 57.93 -15.05
C GLN A 259 13.75 57.07 -13.86
N SER A 260 15.04 57.15 -13.54
CA SER A 260 15.61 56.45 -12.38
C SER A 260 15.21 57.06 -11.04
N SER A 261 14.80 58.34 -11.02
CA SER A 261 14.37 59.08 -9.82
C SER A 261 12.86 59.06 -9.59
N SER A 262 12.12 58.20 -10.29
CA SER A 262 10.70 58.02 -10.05
C SER A 262 10.45 57.56 -8.61
N ASN A 263 9.39 58.06 -7.97
CA ASN A 263 8.99 57.67 -6.62
C ASN A 263 8.83 56.15 -6.47
N ILE A 264 8.52 55.44 -7.56
CA ILE A 264 8.41 53.98 -7.61
C ILE A 264 9.77 53.30 -7.42
N CYS A 265 10.83 53.87 -7.99
CA CYS A 265 12.20 53.35 -7.84
C CYS A 265 12.80 53.68 -6.47
N LEU A 266 12.28 54.71 -5.79
CA LEU A 266 12.77 55.18 -4.48
C LEU A 266 12.04 54.57 -3.28
N TRP A 267 10.84 53.99 -3.49
CA TRP A 267 10.12 53.26 -2.44
C TRP A 267 10.81 51.93 -2.18
N SER A 268 11.16 51.65 -0.92
CA SER A 268 11.66 50.35 -0.45
C SER A 268 10.49 49.40 -0.19
#